data_AF-M5BMY5-F1
#
_entry.id   AF-M5BMY5-F1
#
_cell.length_a   1.000
_cell.length_b   1.000
_cell.length_c   1.000
_cell.angle_alpha   90.00
_cell.angle_beta   90.00
_cell.angle_gamma   90.00
#
_symmetry.space_group_name_H-M   'P 1'
#
loop_
_entity.id
_entity.type
_entity.pdbx_description
1 polymer ?
#
loop_
_entity_poly.entity_id
_entity_poly.type
_entity_poly.pdbx_seq_one_letter_code
_entity_poly.pdbx_strand_id
1 'polypeptide(L)'
;MPSSGFDGPWTFSPTTLTNEFYRLLLNEKWQWRKWDGPKQLEDKSTKSLMMLPTDMVLVQDKKFKPWVQKYADDKELFFKDFSEVVNRLFELGVPPSQFGETILFKKLEEQS
;
A
#
# COMPACT_ATOMS: atom_id res chain seq x y z
N MET A 1 -13.80 6.37 18.03
CA MET A 1 -13.19 7.16 16.93
C MET A 1 -11.99 6.40 16.41
N PRO A 2 -11.66 6.47 15.11
CA PRO A 2 -10.45 5.86 14.56
C PRO A 2 -9.20 6.44 15.25
N SER A 3 -8.18 5.61 15.50
CA SER A 3 -6.97 6.03 16.24
C SER A 3 -6.17 7.14 15.55
N SER A 4 -6.27 7.25 14.22
CA SER A 4 -5.61 8.29 13.41
C SER A 4 -6.54 9.44 13.00
N GLY A 5 -7.84 9.33 13.31
CA GLY A 5 -8.88 10.24 12.82
C GLY A 5 -9.36 9.97 11.39
N PHE A 6 -8.70 9.14 10.59
CA PHE A 6 -9.14 8.72 9.25
C PHE A 6 -9.98 7.44 9.30
N ASP A 7 -10.89 7.26 8.34
CA ASP A 7 -11.89 6.17 8.39
C ASP A 7 -12.12 5.50 7.02
N GLY A 8 -12.19 4.17 7.02
CA GLY A 8 -12.46 3.34 5.84
C GLY A 8 -11.25 2.55 5.33
N PRO A 9 -11.46 1.48 4.54
CA PRO A 9 -10.40 0.69 3.95
C PRO A 9 -9.90 1.26 2.62
N TRP A 10 -8.65 0.93 2.26
CA TRP A 10 -8.06 1.26 0.95
C TRP A 10 -8.45 0.27 -0.16
N THR A 11 -8.76 -0.98 0.21
CA THR A 11 -9.09 -2.07 -0.73
C THR A 11 -10.30 -2.85 -0.22
N PHE A 12 -10.92 -3.63 -1.09
CA PHE A 12 -12.02 -4.53 -0.71
C PHE A 12 -11.56 -5.74 0.11
N SER A 13 -10.26 -6.03 0.12
CA SER A 13 -9.63 -7.18 0.79
C SER A 13 -8.55 -6.72 1.78
N PRO A 14 -8.91 -6.06 2.89
CA PRO A 14 -7.95 -5.36 3.75
C PRO A 14 -6.96 -6.27 4.49
N THR A 15 -7.23 -7.57 4.56
CA THR A 15 -6.39 -8.57 5.23
C THR A 15 -5.53 -9.40 4.27
N THR A 16 -5.57 -9.11 2.96
CA THR A 16 -4.81 -9.84 1.95
C THR A 16 -3.80 -8.93 1.27
N LEU A 17 -2.55 -9.37 1.18
CA LEU A 17 -1.52 -8.62 0.44
C LEU A 17 -1.68 -8.84 -1.07
N THR A 18 -2.04 -7.76 -1.77
CA THR A 18 -2.22 -7.73 -3.23
C THR A 18 -1.68 -6.41 -3.79
N ASN A 19 -1.66 -6.25 -5.12
CA ASN A 19 -1.38 -4.98 -5.78
C ASN A 19 -2.65 -4.12 -6.04
N GLU A 20 -3.80 -4.49 -5.45
CA GLU A 20 -5.09 -3.81 -5.70
C GLU A 20 -5.07 -2.34 -5.32
N PHE A 21 -4.29 -1.94 -4.30
CA PHE A 21 -4.11 -0.54 -3.93
C PHE A 21 -3.72 0.33 -5.14
N TYR A 22 -2.73 -0.11 -5.93
CA TYR A 22 -2.28 0.63 -7.12
C TYR A 22 -3.31 0.60 -8.24
N ARG A 23 -3.99 -0.55 -8.43
CA ARG A 23 -5.06 -0.68 -9.45
C ARG A 23 -6.23 0.25 -9.13
N LEU A 24 -6.65 0.34 -7.88
CA LEU A 24 -7.74 1.21 -7.43
C LEU A 24 -7.35 2.69 -7.53
N LEU A 25 -6.12 3.06 -7.15
CA LEU A 25 -5.61 4.42 -7.31
C LEU A 25 -5.71 4.95 -8.74
N LEU A 26 -5.47 4.10 -9.74
CA LEU A 26 -5.51 4.49 -11.16
C LEU A 26 -6.90 4.45 -11.78
N ASN A 27 -7.72 3.46 -11.41
CA ASN A 27 -8.95 3.15 -12.14
C ASN A 27 -10.21 3.71 -11.49
N GLU A 28 -10.21 3.94 -10.18
CA GLU A 28 -11.36 4.56 -9.50
C GLU A 28 -11.37 6.07 -9.67
N LYS A 29 -12.59 6.63 -9.64
CA LYS A 29 -12.77 8.08 -9.58
C LYS A 29 -12.90 8.49 -8.13
N TRP A 30 -11.99 9.33 -7.67
CA TRP A 30 -11.96 9.80 -6.28
C TRP A 30 -12.66 11.15 -6.11
N GLN A 31 -13.27 11.37 -4.94
CA GLN A 31 -13.81 12.66 -4.53
C GLN A 31 -13.48 12.96 -3.07
N TRP A 32 -13.42 14.24 -2.70
CA TRP A 32 -13.29 14.64 -1.31
C TRP A 32 -14.51 14.19 -0.50
N ARG A 33 -14.29 13.41 0.55
CA ARG A 33 -15.34 13.00 1.49
C ARG A 33 -15.81 14.21 2.29
N LYS A 34 -17.12 14.40 2.40
CA LYS A 34 -17.73 15.46 3.22
C LYS A 34 -18.15 14.86 4.55
N TRP A 35 -17.36 15.11 5.61
CA TRP A 35 -17.54 14.54 6.94
C TRP A 35 -16.75 15.36 7.98
N ASP A 36 -16.88 15.02 9.26
CA ASP A 36 -16.31 15.79 10.38
C ASP A 36 -14.84 15.41 10.71
N GLY A 37 -14.27 14.44 10.01
CA GLY A 37 -12.89 14.02 10.21
C GLY A 37 -11.89 14.77 9.30
N PRO A 38 -10.60 14.37 9.34
CA PRO A 38 -9.58 14.93 8.47
C PRO A 38 -9.91 14.78 6.98
N LYS A 39 -9.28 15.60 6.15
CA LYS A 39 -9.45 15.54 4.69
C LYS A 39 -9.00 14.19 4.16
N GLN A 40 -9.94 13.42 3.61
CA GLN A 40 -9.69 12.18 2.88
C GLN A 40 -10.59 12.11 1.65
N LEU A 41 -10.25 11.20 0.75
CA LEU A 41 -11.05 10.91 -0.42
C LEU A 41 -11.84 9.63 -0.21
N GLU A 42 -12.95 9.52 -0.93
CA GLU A 42 -13.73 8.30 -1.11
C GLU A 42 -13.89 8.02 -2.61
N ASP A 43 -14.10 6.76 -2.95
CA ASP A 43 -14.44 6.39 -4.32
C ASP A 43 -15.85 6.89 -4.67
N LYS A 44 -16.02 7.44 -5.87
CA LYS A 44 -17.32 7.97 -6.32
C LYS A 44 -18.36 6.88 -6.54
N SER A 45 -17.89 5.66 -6.85
CA SER A 45 -18.71 4.54 -7.32
C SER A 45 -19.56 3.96 -6.18
N THR A 46 -18.92 3.66 -5.05
CA THR A 46 -19.51 2.94 -3.92
C THR A 46 -19.44 3.72 -2.61
N LYS A 47 -18.52 4.69 -2.50
CA LYS A 47 -18.20 5.42 -1.27
C LYS A 47 -17.82 4.50 -0.10
N SER A 48 -17.25 3.34 -0.41
CA SER A 48 -16.86 2.32 0.57
C SER A 48 -15.35 2.24 0.76
N LEU A 49 -14.58 2.74 -0.21
CA LEU A 49 -13.14 2.85 -0.15
C LEU A 49 -12.72 4.25 0.22
N MET A 50 -11.50 4.37 0.73
CA MET A 50 -10.88 5.65 1.01
C MET A 50 -9.44 5.72 0.47
N MET A 51 -8.98 6.95 0.23
CA MET A 51 -7.58 7.26 -0.02
C MET A 51 -7.19 8.50 0.77
N LEU A 52 -5.98 8.53 1.32
CA LEU A 52 -5.43 9.72 1.95
C LEU A 52 -5.00 10.72 0.86
N PRO A 53 -4.90 12.02 1.21
CA PRO A 53 -4.29 13.00 0.34
C PRO A 53 -2.88 12.59 -0.13
N THR A 54 -2.10 11.94 0.75
CA THR A 54 -0.76 11.43 0.45
C THR A 54 -0.77 10.30 -0.59
N ASP A 55 -1.78 9.42 -0.55
CA ASP A 55 -1.90 8.33 -1.52
C ASP A 55 -2.20 8.88 -2.91
N MET A 56 -3.04 9.91 -2.98
CA MET A 56 -3.37 10.58 -4.25
C MET A 56 -2.17 11.29 -4.87
N VAL A 57 -1.18 11.71 -4.08
CA VAL A 57 0.06 12.30 -4.62
C VAL A 57 0.81 11.27 -5.49
N LEU A 58 0.69 9.98 -5.20
CA LEU A 58 1.36 8.93 -5.97
C LEU A 58 0.96 8.89 -7.45
N VAL A 59 -0.29 9.28 -7.78
CA VAL A 59 -0.80 9.36 -9.16
C VAL A 59 -0.76 10.77 -9.75
N GLN A 60 -0.56 11.80 -8.92
CA GLN A 60 -0.46 13.19 -9.34
C GLN A 60 0.99 13.58 -9.69
N ASP A 61 1.97 13.06 -8.94
CA ASP A 61 3.37 13.35 -9.16
C ASP A 61 3.94 12.57 -10.37
N LYS A 62 4.70 13.26 -11.22
CA LYS A 62 5.24 12.71 -12.47
C LYS A 62 6.31 11.64 -12.26
N LYS A 63 7.00 11.63 -11.11
CA LYS A 63 8.02 10.63 -10.77
C LYS A 63 7.42 9.42 -10.07
N PHE A 64 6.35 9.60 -9.28
CA PHE A 64 5.68 8.48 -8.62
C PHE A 64 4.73 7.73 -9.53
N LYS A 65 3.97 8.43 -10.38
CA LYS A 65 2.96 7.81 -11.25
C LYS A 65 3.48 6.66 -12.10
N PRO A 66 4.69 6.72 -12.72
CA PRO A 66 5.23 5.59 -13.46
C PRO A 66 5.41 4.32 -12.61
N TRP A 67 5.75 4.45 -11.33
CA TRP A 67 5.87 3.29 -10.42
C TRP A 67 4.51 2.74 -10.03
N VAL A 68 3.52 3.61 -9.78
CA VAL A 68 2.13 3.18 -9.55
C VAL A 68 1.62 2.37 -10.74
N GLN A 69 1.88 2.82 -11.97
CA GLN A 69 1.50 2.10 -13.18
C GLN A 69 2.18 0.72 -13.26
N LYS A 70 3.50 0.67 -13.05
CA LYS A 70 4.26 -0.60 -13.04
C LYS A 70 3.70 -1.60 -12.04
N TYR A 71 3.46 -1.18 -10.79
CA TYR A 71 2.94 -2.10 -9.76
C TYR A 71 1.48 -2.47 -9.98
N ALA A 72 0.67 -1.61 -10.59
CA ALA A 72 -0.69 -1.96 -10.98
C ALA A 72 -0.74 -3.01 -12.10
N ASP A 73 0.22 -2.95 -13.04
CA ASP A 73 0.30 -3.85 -14.19
C ASP A 73 1.06 -5.16 -13.88
N ASP A 74 2.01 -5.13 -12.95
CA ASP A 74 2.87 -6.25 -12.58
C ASP A 74 2.89 -6.48 -11.07
N LYS A 75 2.12 -7.49 -10.65
CA LYS A 75 2.01 -7.93 -9.24
C LYS A 75 3.32 -8.57 -8.74
N GLU A 76 4.05 -9.28 -9.59
CA GLU A 76 5.27 -9.97 -9.17
C GLU A 76 6.42 -8.96 -8.96
N LEU A 77 6.51 -7.95 -9.83
CA LEU A 77 7.40 -6.80 -9.61
C LEU A 77 7.08 -6.08 -8.29
N PHE A 78 5.80 -5.86 -8.00
CA PHE A 78 5.39 -5.27 -6.72
C PHE A 78 5.87 -6.12 -5.53
N PHE A 79 5.59 -7.44 -5.52
CA PHE A 79 5.98 -8.29 -4.41
C PHE A 79 7.49 -8.40 -4.22
N LYS A 80 8.25 -8.49 -5.32
CA LYS A 80 9.71 -8.50 -5.28
C LYS A 80 10.24 -7.22 -4.64
N ASP A 81 9.87 -6.06 -5.18
CA ASP A 81 10.42 -4.79 -4.71
C ASP A 81 9.89 -4.44 -3.31
N PHE A 82 8.63 -4.78 -2.98
CA PHE A 82 8.06 -4.62 -1.65
C PHE A 82 8.83 -5.44 -0.59
N SER A 83 9.15 -6.70 -0.89
CA SER A 83 9.94 -7.54 0.01
C SER A 83 11.34 -6.95 0.26
N GLU A 84 12.01 -6.46 -0.79
CA GLU A 84 13.35 -5.86 -0.67
C GLU A 84 13.32 -4.59 0.19
N VAL A 85 12.37 -3.68 -0.03
CA VAL A 85 12.32 -2.41 0.71
C VAL A 85 11.83 -2.57 2.15
N VAL A 86 10.93 -3.52 2.43
CA VAL A 86 10.47 -3.79 3.80
C VAL A 86 11.59 -4.43 4.64
N ASN A 87 12.33 -5.38 4.07
CA ASN A 87 13.52 -5.95 4.74
C ASN A 87 14.52 -4.84 5.06
N ARG A 88 14.86 -4.01 4.06
CA ARG A 88 15.75 -2.87 4.27
C ARG A 88 15.22 -1.94 5.36
N LEU A 89 13.93 -1.60 5.36
CA LEU A 89 13.32 -0.72 6.34
C LEU A 89 13.50 -1.22 7.77
N PHE A 90 13.36 -2.53 8.01
CA PHE A 90 13.57 -3.13 9.33
C PHE A 90 15.04 -3.22 9.74
N GLU A 91 15.95 -3.30 8.78
CA GLU A 91 17.40 -3.34 9.02
C GLU A 91 18.04 -1.94 9.12
N LEU A 92 17.33 -0.89 8.74
CA LEU A 92 17.85 0.49 8.75
C LEU A 92 18.30 0.89 10.17
N GLY A 93 19.58 1.27 10.27
CA GLY A 93 20.20 1.71 11.52
C GLY A 93 21.05 0.64 12.21
N VAL A 94 20.99 -0.61 11.74
CA VAL A 94 21.85 -1.70 12.23
C VAL A 94 23.09 -1.83 11.33
N PRO A 95 24.31 -1.78 11.89
CA PRO A 95 25.53 -2.00 11.12
C PRO A 95 25.57 -3.39 10.46
N PRO A 96 25.98 -3.52 9.19
CA PRO A 96 26.02 -4.81 8.51
C PRO A 96 26.88 -5.88 9.20
N SER A 97 27.88 -5.47 9.98
CA SER A 97 28.71 -6.38 10.79
C SER A 97 27.94 -7.10 11.91
N GLN A 98 26.75 -6.62 12.26
CA GLN A 98 25.86 -7.21 13.26
C GLN A 98 24.79 -8.12 12.62
N PHE A 99 24.73 -8.20 11.29
CA PHE A 99 23.79 -9.09 10.62
C PHE A 99 24.24 -10.54 10.77
N GLY A 100 23.27 -11.39 11.14
CA GLY A 100 23.40 -12.84 11.07
C GLY A 100 22.95 -13.38 9.72
N GLU A 101 22.66 -14.68 9.67
CA GLU A 101 22.06 -15.31 8.49
C GLU A 101 20.62 -14.84 8.30
N THR A 102 20.23 -14.55 7.05
CA THR A 102 18.84 -14.25 6.70
C THR A 102 17.99 -15.51 6.81
N ILE A 103 16.98 -15.47 7.68
CA ILE A 103 16.06 -16.60 7.88
C ILE A 103 14.85 -16.44 6.95
N LEU A 104 14.64 -17.40 6.06
CA LEU A 104 13.43 -17.50 5.23
C LEU A 104 12.44 -18.46 5.89
N PHE A 105 11.39 -17.90 6.50
CA PHE A 105 10.34 -18.69 7.10
C PHE A 105 9.40 -19.29 6.04
N LYS A 106 9.09 -20.58 6.18
CA LYS A 106 8.05 -21.24 5.40
C LYS A 106 6.68 -20.78 5.86
N LYS A 107 5.74 -20.63 4.93
CA LYS A 107 4.33 -20.41 5.28
C LYS A 107 3.77 -21.66 5.96
N LEU A 108 2.66 -21.54 6.68
CA LEU A 108 2.06 -22.67 7.39
C LEU A 108 1.64 -23.79 6.43
N GLU A 109 1.12 -23.42 5.27
CA GLU A 109 0.75 -24.34 4.19
C GLU A 109 1.95 -25.07 3.54
N GLU A 110 3.18 -24.57 3.72
CA GLU A 110 4.41 -25.16 3.17
C GLU A 110 5.12 -26.07 4.19
N GLN A 111 4.58 -26.18 5.40
CA GLN A 111 5.17 -26.95 6.52
C GLN A 111 4.55 -28.34 6.70
N SER A 112 3.50 -28.67 5.94
CA SER A 112 2.85 -29.99 5.92
C SER A 112 3.54 -30.98 4.99
#